data_AF-A0A9P0QKW6-F1
#
_entry.id   AF-A0A9P0QKW6-F1
#
_cell.length_a   1.000
_cell.length_b   1.000
_cell.length_c   1.000
_cell.angle_alpha   90.00
_cell.angle_beta   90.00
_cell.angle_gamma   90.00
#
_symmetry.space_group_name_H-M   'P 1'
#
loop_
_entity.id
_entity.type
_entity.pdbx_description
1 polymer ?
#
loop_
_entity_poly.entity_id
_entity_poly.type
_entity_poly.pdbx_seq_one_letter_code
_entity_poly.pdbx_strand_id
1 'polypeptide(L)'
;MSKRQRHDEDDDDGSEVDSGQLISESFSPIFCNTPPCRELKFSSYEMYESHILSNHSHKCSECKKRFPSEFMLELHIEENHNPFFTIKKEKGEKVYRCFESTCSKVSSERRKRRLHMIDKHGYPKNYRFNIVDTGLNKTTSLLR
;
A
#
# COMPACT_ATOMS: atom_id res chain seq x y z
N MET A 1 52.93 27.51 10.22
CA MET A 1 53.12 28.13 11.56
C MET A 1 52.84 29.62 11.44
N SER A 2 51.79 30.13 12.10
CA SER A 2 51.48 31.55 12.45
C SER A 2 49.96 31.62 12.73
N LYS A 3 49.47 31.42 13.97
CA LYS A 3 49.37 32.30 15.16
C LYS A 3 48.31 33.42 15.07
N ARG A 4 47.29 33.26 15.95
CA ARG A 4 46.51 34.29 16.71
C ARG A 4 45.37 34.97 15.93
N GLN A 5 44.24 35.35 16.52
CA GLN A 5 43.88 35.58 17.93
C GLN A 5 42.35 35.47 18.11
N ARG A 6 41.90 35.06 19.30
CA ARG A 6 40.50 35.15 19.76
C ARG A 6 40.24 36.57 20.26
N HIS A 7 39.03 37.07 20.10
CA HIS A 7 38.51 38.18 20.89
C HIS A 7 37.06 37.85 21.27
N ASP A 8 36.88 37.56 22.55
CA ASP A 8 35.61 37.42 23.25
C ASP A 8 35.24 38.82 23.79
N GLU A 9 34.01 39.28 23.54
CA GLU A 9 33.36 40.33 24.34
C GLU A 9 31.90 39.93 24.54
N ASP A 10 31.60 39.57 25.78
CA ASP A 10 30.27 39.41 26.37
C ASP A 10 29.69 40.81 26.72
N ASP A 11 28.36 40.97 26.66
CA ASP A 11 27.51 41.43 27.78
C ASP A 11 26.16 42.06 27.33
N ASP A 12 25.12 41.70 28.11
CA ASP A 12 23.84 42.40 28.35
C ASP A 12 22.78 42.39 27.22
N ASP A 13 21.47 42.28 27.42
CA ASP A 13 20.57 42.57 28.53
C ASP A 13 19.25 41.78 28.28
N GLY A 14 18.47 41.56 29.34
CA GLY A 14 17.39 40.59 29.41
C GLY A 14 16.03 40.97 28.80
N SER A 15 15.12 40.00 29.00
CA SER A 15 13.65 40.04 28.80
C SER A 15 13.20 40.09 27.34
N GLU A 16 12.18 39.38 26.88
CA GLU A 16 10.92 39.04 27.51
C GLU A 16 10.43 37.65 27.05
N VAL A 17 9.72 36.98 27.95
CA VAL A 17 8.93 35.79 27.69
C VAL A 17 7.71 36.16 26.85
N ASP A 18 7.81 36.10 25.52
CA ASP A 18 6.62 36.22 24.66
C ASP A 18 5.91 34.87 24.58
N SER A 19 5.07 34.66 25.60
CA SER A 19 3.68 34.25 25.48
C SER A 19 3.38 33.32 24.32
N GLY A 20 3.14 32.05 24.66
CA GLY A 20 2.65 31.01 23.76
C GLY A 20 1.69 31.55 22.72
N GLN A 21 2.22 31.70 21.51
CA GLN A 21 1.42 31.99 20.34
C GLN A 21 0.54 30.77 20.15
N LEU A 22 -0.69 30.87 20.66
CA LEU A 22 -1.78 29.99 20.31
C LEU A 22 -1.83 30.01 18.79
N ILE A 23 -1.26 28.98 18.18
CA ILE A 23 -1.44 28.69 16.77
C ILE A 23 -2.95 28.51 16.67
N SER A 24 -3.64 29.56 16.25
CA SER A 24 -5.01 29.43 15.77
C SER A 24 -4.86 28.61 14.50
N GLU A 25 -4.78 27.31 14.68
CA GLU A 25 -4.78 26.35 13.59
C GLU A 25 -6.17 26.49 12.96
N SER A 26 -6.28 27.40 12.01
CA SER A 26 -7.26 27.33 10.96
C SER A 26 -6.94 26.06 10.20
N PHE A 27 -7.39 24.93 10.72
CA PHE A 27 -7.25 23.63 10.09
C PHE A 27 -7.88 23.73 8.71
N SER A 28 -7.04 23.78 7.68
CA SER A 28 -7.52 23.64 6.32
C SER A 28 -8.19 22.27 6.21
N PRO A 29 -9.42 22.22 5.70
CA PRO A 29 -10.12 20.94 5.61
C PRO A 29 -9.36 19.99 4.68
N ILE A 30 -9.23 18.73 5.11
CA ILE A 30 -8.56 17.68 4.34
C ILE A 30 -9.59 17.07 3.39
N PHE A 31 -9.21 16.93 2.11
CA PHE A 31 -10.10 16.37 1.09
C PHE A 31 -9.47 15.17 0.38
N CYS A 32 -10.27 14.15 0.08
CA CYS A 32 -9.91 13.12 -0.89
C CYS A 32 -10.48 13.45 -2.27
N ASN A 33 -9.60 13.61 -3.26
CA ASN A 33 -9.93 13.85 -4.67
C ASN A 33 -9.60 12.65 -5.58
N THR A 34 -9.26 11.51 -5.00
CA THR A 34 -8.92 10.32 -5.77
C THR A 34 -10.19 9.63 -6.26
N PRO A 35 -10.40 9.43 -7.58
CA PRO A 35 -11.58 8.72 -8.07
C PRO A 35 -11.73 7.35 -7.39
N PRO A 36 -12.93 6.98 -6.88
CA PRO A 36 -14.23 7.58 -7.16
C PRO A 36 -14.66 8.75 -6.26
N CYS A 37 -13.86 9.18 -5.29
CA CYS A 37 -14.19 10.30 -4.41
C CYS A 37 -14.19 11.62 -5.21
N ARG A 38 -15.17 12.49 -4.93
CA ARG A 38 -15.23 13.86 -5.44
C ARG A 38 -15.25 14.78 -4.22
N GLU A 39 -14.09 15.32 -3.84
CA GLU A 39 -13.95 16.31 -2.76
C GLU A 39 -14.55 15.85 -1.42
N LEU A 40 -14.31 14.60 -1.04
CA LEU A 40 -14.79 14.08 0.23
C LEU A 40 -14.00 14.75 1.37
N LYS A 41 -14.68 15.55 2.18
CA LYS A 41 -14.09 16.33 3.28
C LYS A 41 -14.00 15.51 4.58
N PHE A 42 -12.88 15.65 5.28
CA PHE A 42 -12.63 15.01 6.57
C PHE A 42 -12.39 16.05 7.67
N SER A 43 -12.83 15.72 8.89
CA SER A 43 -12.66 16.55 10.09
C SER A 43 -11.34 16.30 10.82
N SER A 44 -10.66 15.18 10.55
CA SER A 44 -9.35 14.86 11.11
C SER A 44 -8.48 14.10 10.11
N TYR A 45 -7.16 14.14 10.32
CA TYR A 45 -6.20 13.37 9.55
C TYR A 45 -6.43 11.86 9.68
N GLU A 46 -6.72 11.36 10.89
CA GLU A 46 -6.97 9.95 11.16
C GLU A 46 -8.17 9.40 10.35
N MET A 47 -9.24 10.19 10.23
CA MET A 47 -10.39 9.80 9.39
C MET A 47 -10.03 9.75 7.90
N TYR A 48 -9.23 10.70 7.42
CA TYR A 48 -8.73 10.70 6.05
C TYR A 48 -7.81 9.51 5.78
N GLU A 49 -6.88 9.20 6.69
CA GLU A 49 -5.96 8.07 6.57
C GLU A 49 -6.74 6.74 6.54
N SER A 50 -7.66 6.53 7.49
CA SER A 50 -8.55 5.37 7.52
C SER A 50 -9.35 5.24 6.22
N HIS A 51 -9.82 6.36 5.66
CA HIS A 51 -10.46 6.38 4.35
C HIS A 51 -9.50 5.97 3.23
N ILE A 52 -8.29 6.52 3.13
CA ILE A 52 -7.35 6.12 2.09
C ILE A 52 -7.01 4.64 2.18
N LEU A 53 -6.75 4.13 3.40
CA LEU A 53 -6.47 2.72 3.65
C LEU A 53 -7.65 1.83 3.28
N SER A 54 -8.87 2.21 3.67
CA SER A 54 -10.08 1.40 3.44
C SER A 54 -10.74 1.62 2.07
N ASN A 55 -10.46 2.73 1.37
CA ASN A 55 -11.13 3.10 0.11
C ASN A 55 -10.20 3.14 -1.11
N HIS A 56 -8.92 3.39 -0.94
CA HIS A 56 -7.97 3.60 -2.04
C HIS A 56 -6.77 2.66 -2.03
N SER A 57 -6.44 2.06 -0.88
CA SER A 57 -5.29 1.15 -0.79
C SER A 57 -5.43 -0.07 -1.69
N HIS A 58 -4.30 -0.46 -2.29
CA HIS A 58 -4.10 -1.63 -3.13
C HIS A 58 -5.16 -1.78 -4.24
N LYS A 59 -5.50 -0.67 -4.88
CA LYS A 59 -6.43 -0.61 -6.01
C LYS A 59 -5.68 -0.61 -7.34
N CYS A 60 -6.06 -1.49 -8.25
CA CYS A 60 -5.53 -1.52 -9.61
C CYS A 60 -5.91 -0.25 -10.36
N SER A 61 -4.93 0.40 -10.99
CA SER A 61 -5.14 1.61 -11.79
C SER A 61 -5.93 1.34 -13.08
N GLU A 62 -5.77 0.16 -13.67
CA GLU A 62 -6.42 -0.23 -14.93
C GLU A 62 -7.87 -0.68 -14.73
N CYS A 63 -8.10 -1.74 -13.94
CA CYS A 63 -9.44 -2.34 -13.78
C CYS A 63 -10.20 -1.90 -12.52
N LYS A 64 -9.59 -1.05 -11.67
CA LYS A 64 -10.17 -0.50 -10.43
C LYS A 64 -10.54 -1.55 -9.36
N LYS A 65 -10.16 -2.82 -9.54
CA LYS A 65 -10.29 -3.88 -8.53
C LYS A 65 -9.36 -3.61 -7.34
N ARG A 66 -9.73 -4.13 -6.18
CA ARG A 66 -9.03 -3.91 -4.92
C ARG A 66 -8.44 -5.20 -4.39
N PHE A 67 -7.34 -5.11 -3.67
CA PHE A 67 -6.62 -6.26 -3.17
C PHE A 67 -6.31 -6.11 -1.68
N PRO A 68 -6.13 -7.20 -0.93
CA PRO A 68 -5.92 -7.15 0.51
C PRO A 68 -4.49 -6.69 0.89
N SER A 69 -3.56 -6.72 -0.06
CA SER A 69 -2.18 -6.27 0.12
C SER A 69 -1.59 -5.76 -1.19
N GLU A 70 -0.48 -5.04 -1.10
CA GLU A 70 0.28 -4.56 -2.25
C GLU A 70 0.79 -5.73 -3.10
N PHE A 71 1.36 -6.76 -2.46
CA PHE A 71 1.83 -7.96 -3.14
C PHE A 71 0.71 -8.65 -3.94
N MET A 72 -0.52 -8.69 -3.43
CA MET A 72 -1.67 -9.25 -4.16
C MET A 72 -2.05 -8.40 -5.37
N LEU A 73 -1.93 -7.08 -5.26
CA LEU A 73 -2.12 -6.18 -6.39
C LEU A 73 -1.02 -6.41 -7.45
N GLU A 74 0.24 -6.58 -7.05
CA GLU A 74 1.34 -6.89 -7.98
C GLU A 74 1.10 -8.20 -8.72
N LEU A 75 0.73 -9.27 -8.00
CA LEU A 75 0.35 -10.54 -8.62
C LEU A 75 -0.77 -10.37 -9.64
N HIS A 76 -1.77 -9.54 -9.31
CA HIS A 76 -2.86 -9.24 -10.21
C HIS A 76 -2.39 -8.54 -11.49
N ILE A 77 -1.58 -7.49 -11.36
CA ILE A 77 -1.03 -6.74 -12.49
C ILE A 77 -0.19 -7.69 -13.37
N GLU A 78 0.68 -8.49 -12.75
CA GLU A 78 1.53 -9.44 -13.46
C GLU A 78 0.70 -10.51 -14.20
N GLU A 79 -0.36 -11.05 -13.60
CA GLU A 79 -1.14 -12.14 -14.21
C GLU A 79 -2.23 -11.68 -15.19
N ASN A 80 -2.75 -10.47 -15.03
CA ASN A 80 -3.94 -10.00 -15.77
C ASN A 80 -3.67 -8.81 -16.69
N HIS A 81 -2.63 -8.03 -16.43
CA HIS A 81 -2.36 -6.79 -17.16
C HIS A 81 -1.01 -6.82 -17.90
N ASN A 82 -0.09 -7.71 -17.53
CA ASN A 82 1.20 -7.86 -18.22
C ASN A 82 1.07 -8.71 -19.50
N PRO A 83 1.24 -8.14 -20.71
CA PRO A 83 1.14 -8.90 -21.96
C PRO A 83 2.22 -9.99 -22.09
N PHE A 84 3.37 -9.81 -21.44
CA PHE A 84 4.44 -10.82 -21.44
C PHE A 84 4.11 -12.05 -20.61
N PHE A 85 3.11 -11.97 -19.72
CA PHE A 85 2.70 -13.10 -18.90
C PHE A 85 2.22 -14.27 -19.76
N THR A 86 1.33 -14.00 -20.72
CA THR A 86 0.82 -14.99 -21.66
C THR A 86 1.94 -15.58 -22.49
N ILE A 87 2.87 -14.75 -22.99
CA ILE A 87 4.01 -15.19 -23.79
C ILE A 87 4.91 -16.15 -22.99
N LYS A 88 5.28 -15.80 -21.75
CA LYS A 88 6.09 -16.67 -20.88
C LYS A 88 5.38 -17.98 -20.58
N LYS A 89 4.07 -17.92 -20.33
CA LYS A 89 3.24 -19.10 -20.09
C LYS A 89 3.19 -20.02 -21.32
N GLU A 90 3.02 -19.48 -22.52
CA GLU A 90 3.01 -20.24 -23.78
C GLU A 90 4.35 -20.89 -24.09
N LYS A 91 5.45 -20.25 -23.69
CA LYS A 91 6.80 -20.86 -23.71
C LYS A 91 7.01 -21.98 -22.69
N GLY A 92 6.02 -22.25 -21.83
CA GLY A 92 6.09 -23.27 -20.78
C GLY A 92 6.83 -22.82 -19.53
N GLU A 93 7.12 -21.53 -19.37
CA GLU A 93 7.74 -21.01 -18.15
C GLU A 93 6.77 -21.04 -16.96
N LYS A 94 7.34 -21.15 -15.75
CA LYS A 94 6.56 -21.04 -14.51
C LYS A 94 6.34 -19.56 -14.22
N VAL A 95 5.08 -19.14 -14.21
CA VAL A 95 4.71 -17.72 -14.10
C VAL A 95 3.85 -17.40 -12.87
N TYR A 96 3.23 -18.41 -12.25
CA TYR A 96 2.33 -18.19 -11.11
C TYR A 96 3.10 -18.19 -9.79
N ARG A 97 3.53 -17.00 -9.33
CA ARG A 97 4.18 -16.82 -8.03
C ARG A 97 3.24 -17.18 -6.87
N CYS A 98 3.83 -17.61 -5.76
CA CYS A 98 3.14 -17.87 -4.50
C CYS A 98 2.41 -16.62 -3.98
N PHE A 99 1.41 -16.81 -3.13
CA PHE A 99 0.68 -15.71 -2.48
C PHE A 99 1.40 -15.11 -1.28
N GLU A 100 2.39 -15.83 -0.76
CA GLU A 100 3.27 -15.35 0.30
C GLU A 100 4.50 -14.69 -0.32
N SER A 101 4.75 -13.41 0.01
CA SER A 101 5.84 -12.62 -0.62
C SER A 101 7.22 -13.16 -0.28
N THR A 102 7.36 -13.79 0.89
CA THR A 102 8.58 -14.44 1.35
C THR A 102 8.82 -15.81 0.70
N CYS A 103 7.84 -16.35 -0.04
CA CYS A 103 7.94 -17.66 -0.67
C CYS A 103 8.38 -17.57 -2.14
N SER A 104 9.57 -18.10 -2.45
CA SER A 104 10.15 -18.07 -3.80
C SER A 104 9.55 -19.11 -4.77
N LYS A 105 8.49 -19.84 -4.39
CA LYS A 105 7.89 -20.88 -5.25
C LYS A 105 7.11 -20.24 -6.40
N VAL A 106 7.46 -20.63 -7.62
CA VAL A 106 6.70 -20.29 -8.84
C VAL A 106 6.12 -21.56 -9.46
N SER A 107 4.85 -21.51 -9.85
CA SER A 107 4.07 -22.63 -10.38
C SER A 107 3.76 -22.45 -11.87
N SER A 108 3.59 -23.56 -12.60
CA SER A 108 3.20 -23.52 -14.02
C SER A 108 1.71 -23.24 -14.21
N GLU A 109 0.86 -23.51 -13.21
CA GLU A 109 -0.59 -23.37 -13.27
C GLU A 109 -1.16 -22.85 -11.96
N ARG A 110 -2.29 -22.12 -12.02
CA ARG A 110 -3.04 -21.68 -10.83
C ARG A 110 -3.45 -22.83 -9.92
N ARG A 111 -3.82 -24.00 -10.49
CA ARG A 111 -4.19 -25.20 -9.71
C ARG A 111 -3.01 -25.68 -8.85
N LYS A 112 -1.80 -25.74 -9.42
CA LYS A 112 -0.58 -26.13 -8.70
C LYS A 112 -0.23 -25.13 -7.61
N ARG A 113 -0.37 -23.83 -7.89
CA ARG A 113 -0.22 -22.79 -6.86
C ARG A 113 -1.20 -22.99 -5.71
N ARG A 114 -2.49 -23.22 -6.01
CA ARG A 114 -3.50 -23.47 -4.97
C ARG A 114 -3.12 -24.65 -4.07
N LEU A 115 -2.71 -25.77 -4.65
CA LEU A 115 -2.25 -26.93 -3.87
C LEU A 115 -1.04 -26.58 -3.01
N HIS A 116 -0.05 -25.88 -3.56
CA HIS A 116 1.09 -25.40 -2.79
C HIS A 116 0.69 -24.52 -1.59
N MET A 117 -0.27 -23.61 -1.77
CA MET A 117 -0.79 -22.78 -0.66
C MET A 117 -1.43 -23.60 0.44
N ILE A 118 -2.21 -24.63 0.07
CA ILE A 118 -2.88 -25.51 1.04
C ILE A 118 -1.82 -26.36 1.76
N ASP A 119 -0.94 -27.02 1.01
CA ASP A 119 -0.04 -28.05 1.56
C ASP A 119 1.16 -27.45 2.30
N LYS A 120 1.69 -26.30 1.86
CA LYS A 120 2.89 -25.67 2.44
C LYS A 120 2.59 -24.51 3.36
N HIS A 121 1.53 -23.75 3.09
CA HIS A 121 1.16 -22.57 3.88
C HIS A 121 -0.10 -22.77 4.72
N GLY A 122 -0.73 -23.96 4.66
CA GLY A 122 -1.89 -24.29 5.49
C GLY A 122 -3.16 -23.51 5.14
N TYR A 123 -3.26 -22.93 3.94
CA TYR A 123 -4.43 -22.16 3.56
C TYR A 123 -5.68 -23.06 3.55
N PRO A 124 -6.83 -22.57 4.04
CA PRO A 124 -8.04 -23.37 4.06
C PRO A 124 -8.53 -23.64 2.63
N LYS A 125 -9.14 -24.81 2.41
CA LYS A 125 -9.58 -25.24 1.07
C LYS A 125 -10.62 -24.32 0.44
N ASN A 126 -11.41 -23.64 1.26
CA ASN A 126 -12.42 -22.65 0.88
C ASN A 126 -11.87 -21.21 0.78
N TYR A 127 -10.55 -21.02 0.91
CA TYR A 127 -9.94 -19.74 0.61
C TYR A 127 -10.22 -19.34 -0.85
N ARG A 128 -10.43 -18.04 -1.08
CA ARG A 128 -10.74 -17.48 -2.39
C ARG A 128 -9.47 -17.31 -3.24
N PHE A 129 -8.94 -18.41 -3.74
CA PHE A 129 -7.71 -18.42 -4.56
C PHE A 129 -7.83 -17.69 -5.91
N ASN A 130 -9.04 -17.35 -6.34
CA ASN A 130 -9.30 -16.53 -7.51
C ASN A 130 -9.20 -15.01 -7.22
N ILE A 131 -8.85 -14.61 -6.00
CA ILE A 131 -8.74 -13.20 -5.61
C ILE A 131 -7.80 -12.40 -6.51
N VAL A 132 -6.74 -13.02 -7.04
CA VAL A 132 -5.83 -12.36 -7.98
C VAL A 132 -6.55 -11.95 -9.28
N ASP A 133 -7.57 -12.70 -9.70
CA ASP A 133 -8.35 -12.38 -10.90
C ASP A 133 -9.53 -11.45 -10.55
N THR A 134 -10.19 -11.67 -9.42
CA THR A 134 -11.47 -10.99 -9.09
C THR A 134 -11.31 -9.73 -8.26
N GLY A 135 -10.22 -9.59 -7.50
CA GLY A 135 -10.11 -8.65 -6.40
C GLY A 135 -11.09 -8.95 -5.26
N LEU A 136 -11.10 -8.06 -4.26
CA LEU A 136 -12.08 -7.98 -3.19
C LEU A 136 -13.43 -7.48 -3.72
N ASN A 137 -14.51 -8.12 -3.29
CA ASN A 137 -15.88 -7.69 -3.53
C ASN A 137 -16.40 -6.89 -2.31
N LYS A 138 -17.70 -6.51 -2.33
CA LYS A 138 -18.35 -5.78 -1.22
C LYS A 138 -18.26 -6.52 0.12
N THR A 139 -18.19 -7.85 0.10
CA THR A 139 -17.87 -8.65 1.28
C THR A 139 -16.35 -8.80 1.37
N THR A 140 -15.74 -8.17 2.37
CA THR A 140 -14.28 -8.19 2.58
C THR A 140 -13.72 -9.57 2.96
N SER A 141 -14.56 -10.62 3.04
CA SER A 141 -14.17 -11.98 3.38
C SER A 141 -13.31 -12.64 2.29
N LEU A 142 -12.14 -13.13 2.71
CA LEU A 142 -11.23 -13.94 1.91
C LEU A 142 -11.60 -15.44 1.85
N LEU A 143 -12.62 -15.84 2.60
CA LEU A 143 -13.17 -17.18 2.63
C LEU A 143 -14.48 -17.23 1.83
N ARG A 144 -14.69 -18.35 1.13
CA ARG A 144 -15.95 -18.67 0.44
C ARG A 144 -16.84 -19.53 1.32
#